data_AF-A0A7C3V3M2-F1
#
_entry.id   AF-A0A7C3V3M2-F1
#
_cell.length_a   1.000
_cell.length_b   1.000
_cell.length_c   1.000
_cell.angle_alpha   90.00
_cell.angle_beta   90.00
_cell.angle_gamma   90.00
#
_symmetry.space_group_name_H-M   'P 1'
#
loop_
_entity.id
_entity.type
_entity.pdbx_description
1 polymer ?
#
loop_
_entity_poly.entity_id
_entity_poly.type
_entity_poly.pdbx_seq_one_letter_code
_entity_poly.pdbx_strand_id
1 'polypeptide(L)'
;MSSLKRVLGFWDCVFINLASIIGAGIFVVIGVASGLAGPAVILSMILAGIASIFIGLTFAELGGSIPKEGGVFEFGEELISPFAGFLGGWLWIFAGIVGASALGIALASYITPLAGLKIPVTITASIIILITGALNLLNIKTTAKIDTVFVAFVVFVLTSFSIFGITRFNPANFSNFTPNGLNGVIEASALLFFDYLGFTKITALGGEVKNPQKNIPLSIIFSILIVITLYVLTSISAISLGGSAIYNSPEPLATALKNSGSVEVTLISLAAIIAMIQVLFNSILGSSRVMLAMSSKKFLPKTFKKINHNGVPTHAVIISTIFSITLALTGNLVFVVSATSFSYLLFFIISGFAALKLKKKITPTTVIVTSILINISLLFFLEFNAWVVNLLVILFAVLYWLARKPFHQRLSLNN
;
A
#
# COMPACT_ATOMS: atom_id res chain seq x y z
N MET A 1 -9.39 11.24 -28.19
CA MET A 1 -8.47 11.08 -27.04
C MET A 1 -7.11 10.69 -27.58
N SER A 2 -6.06 11.48 -27.33
CA SER A 2 -4.70 11.09 -27.73
C SER A 2 -4.32 9.79 -27.05
N SER A 3 -3.93 8.76 -27.80
CA SER A 3 -3.40 7.53 -27.22
C SER A 3 -2.14 7.86 -26.41
N LEU A 4 -2.11 7.44 -25.14
CA LEU A 4 -0.91 7.58 -24.31
C LEU A 4 0.23 6.78 -24.94
N LYS A 5 1.46 7.32 -24.87
CA LYS A 5 2.64 6.64 -25.41
C LYS A 5 3.02 5.48 -24.50
N ARG A 6 3.13 4.27 -25.05
CA ARG A 6 3.61 3.08 -24.35
C ARG A 6 5.12 3.14 -24.15
N VAL A 7 5.55 3.61 -22.99
CA VAL A 7 6.97 3.84 -22.67
C VAL A 7 7.53 2.88 -21.64
N LEU A 8 6.70 2.34 -20.74
CA LEU A 8 7.11 1.52 -19.61
C LEU A 8 7.40 0.07 -20.04
N GLY A 9 8.62 -0.40 -19.84
CA GLY A 9 9.03 -1.79 -20.05
C GLY A 9 8.75 -2.68 -18.83
N PHE A 10 9.11 -3.96 -18.93
CA PHE A 10 8.93 -4.93 -17.84
C PHE A 10 9.62 -4.52 -16.54
N TRP A 11 10.89 -4.10 -16.61
CA TRP A 11 11.64 -3.68 -15.42
C TRP A 11 11.09 -2.40 -14.79
N ASP A 12 10.62 -1.45 -15.60
CA ASP A 12 9.95 -0.26 -15.09
C ASP A 12 8.70 -0.65 -14.28
N CYS A 13 7.92 -1.61 -14.78
CA CYS A 13 6.75 -2.13 -14.08
C CYS A 13 7.12 -2.77 -12.73
N VAL A 14 8.20 -3.58 -12.70
CA VAL A 14 8.69 -4.21 -11.47
C VAL A 14 9.13 -3.15 -10.46
N PHE A 15 9.95 -2.18 -10.86
CA PHE A 15 10.39 -1.12 -9.95
C PHE A 15 9.23 -0.26 -9.45
N ILE A 16 8.24 0.05 -10.29
CA ILE A 16 7.02 0.77 -9.86
C ILE A 16 6.25 -0.02 -8.80
N ASN A 17 6.12 -1.34 -8.96
CA ASN A 17 5.46 -2.19 -7.97
C ASN A 17 6.28 -2.25 -6.68
N LEU A 18 7.59 -2.50 -6.75
CA LEU A 18 8.47 -2.51 -5.58
C LEU A 18 8.44 -1.15 -4.84
N ALA A 19 8.43 -0.03 -5.55
CA ALA A 19 8.28 1.33 -4.99
C ALA A 19 6.98 1.54 -4.21
N SER A 20 5.95 0.76 -4.55
CA SER A 20 4.62 0.90 -3.98
C SER A 20 4.40 -0.08 -2.84
N ILE A 21 5.16 -1.17 -2.80
CA ILE A 21 5.07 -2.23 -1.79
C ILE A 21 6.02 -1.93 -0.62
N ILE A 22 7.27 -1.55 -0.91
CA ILE A 22 8.30 -1.36 0.12
C ILE A 22 8.13 0.02 0.77
N GLY A 23 7.66 0.01 2.02
CA GLY A 23 7.38 1.22 2.81
C GLY A 23 7.35 0.93 4.31
N ALA A 24 6.48 1.61 5.05
CA ALA A 24 6.42 1.50 6.52
C ALA A 24 6.19 0.08 7.06
N GLY A 25 5.66 -0.83 6.26
CA GLY A 25 5.43 -2.21 6.64
C GLY A 25 6.65 -2.91 7.24
N ILE A 26 7.65 -3.15 6.39
CA ILE A 26 8.88 -3.82 6.77
C ILE A 26 9.76 -2.99 7.72
N PHE A 27 9.65 -1.67 7.68
CA PHE A 27 10.48 -0.78 8.52
C PHE A 27 9.89 -0.52 9.90
N VAL A 28 8.56 -0.55 10.08
CA VAL A 28 7.88 -0.17 11.33
C VAL A 28 6.89 -1.23 11.79
N VAL A 29 5.99 -1.66 10.90
CA VAL A 29 4.87 -2.56 11.26
C VAL A 29 5.39 -3.93 11.71
N ILE A 30 6.53 -4.39 11.18
CA ILE A 30 7.19 -5.61 11.65
C ILE A 30 7.48 -5.59 13.16
N GLY A 31 7.73 -4.42 13.77
CA GLY A 31 7.98 -4.31 15.21
C GLY A 31 6.73 -4.67 16.01
N VAL A 32 5.58 -4.08 15.62
CA VAL A 32 4.27 -4.39 16.22
C VAL A 32 3.90 -5.85 15.98
N ALA A 33 4.06 -6.34 14.74
CA ALA A 33 3.77 -7.72 14.37
C ALA A 33 4.65 -8.73 15.14
N SER A 34 5.91 -8.39 15.39
CA SER A 34 6.82 -9.20 16.22
C SER A 34 6.41 -9.19 17.69
N GLY A 35 5.78 -8.12 18.19
CA GLY A 35 5.15 -8.12 19.51
C GLY A 35 3.99 -9.10 19.62
N LEU A 36 3.22 -9.29 18.53
CA LEU A 36 2.10 -10.24 18.47
C LEU A 36 2.55 -11.68 18.23
N ALA A 37 3.49 -11.91 17.31
CA ALA A 37 3.86 -13.27 16.88
C ALA A 37 5.20 -13.78 17.45
N GLY A 38 6.01 -12.90 18.04
CA GLY A 38 7.38 -13.23 18.42
C GLY A 38 8.23 -13.64 17.21
N PRO A 39 9.12 -14.65 17.32
CA PRO A 39 9.91 -15.15 16.20
C PRO A 39 9.06 -15.71 15.05
N ALA A 40 7.84 -16.17 15.32
CA ALA A 40 6.89 -16.63 14.31
C ALA A 40 6.29 -15.48 13.46
N VAL A 41 6.73 -14.24 13.63
CA VAL A 41 6.48 -13.16 12.64
C VAL A 41 6.91 -13.56 11.23
N ILE A 42 7.89 -14.46 11.11
CA ILE A 42 8.31 -15.06 9.83
C ILE A 42 7.17 -15.84 9.18
N LEU A 43 6.44 -16.66 9.95
CA LEU A 43 5.26 -17.37 9.45
C LEU A 43 4.16 -16.39 9.07
N SER A 44 4.02 -15.31 9.84
CA SER A 44 3.02 -14.26 9.59
C SER A 44 3.28 -13.56 8.24
N MET A 45 4.56 -13.25 7.93
CA MET A 45 4.99 -12.73 6.63
C MET A 45 4.72 -13.72 5.49
N ILE A 46 5.01 -15.01 5.69
CA ILE A 46 4.75 -16.04 4.68
C ILE A 46 3.25 -16.16 4.39
N LEU A 47 2.41 -16.18 5.42
CA LEU A 47 0.95 -16.25 5.28
C LEU A 47 0.39 -15.03 4.54
N ALA A 48 0.82 -13.81 4.93
CA ALA A 48 0.45 -12.59 4.24
C ALA A 48 0.93 -12.58 2.78
N GLY A 49 2.15 -13.07 2.53
CA GLY A 49 2.72 -13.26 1.20
C GLY A 49 1.91 -14.21 0.33
N ILE A 50 1.53 -15.39 0.85
CA ILE A 50 0.70 -16.36 0.13
C ILE A 50 -0.66 -15.73 -0.22
N ALA A 51 -1.30 -15.05 0.74
CA ALA A 51 -2.54 -14.31 0.47
C ALA A 51 -2.37 -13.31 -0.68
N SER A 52 -1.26 -12.56 -0.69
CA SER A 52 -0.95 -11.61 -1.75
C SER A 52 -0.75 -12.26 -3.13
N ILE A 53 -0.26 -13.51 -3.22
CA ILE A 53 -0.12 -14.23 -4.50
C ILE A 53 -1.48 -14.50 -5.15
N PHE A 54 -2.47 -14.98 -4.38
CA PHE A 54 -3.82 -15.23 -4.90
C PHE A 54 -4.48 -13.95 -5.44
N ILE A 55 -4.27 -12.83 -4.74
CA ILE A 55 -4.74 -11.52 -5.16
C ILE A 55 -3.97 -11.03 -6.39
N GLY A 56 -2.64 -11.18 -6.37
CA GLY A 56 -1.75 -10.86 -7.47
C GLY A 56 -2.11 -11.59 -8.76
N LEU A 57 -2.46 -12.87 -8.70
CA LEU A 57 -2.94 -13.64 -9.86
C LEU A 57 -4.26 -13.09 -10.40
N THR A 58 -5.18 -12.69 -9.52
CA THR A 58 -6.44 -12.06 -9.92
C THR A 58 -6.19 -10.72 -10.63
N PHE A 59 -5.26 -9.91 -10.11
CA PHE A 59 -4.87 -8.63 -10.73
C PHE A 59 -4.06 -8.80 -12.01
N ALA A 60 -3.22 -9.83 -12.09
CA ALA A 60 -2.50 -10.19 -13.30
C ALA A 60 -3.48 -10.52 -14.43
N GLU A 61 -4.53 -11.30 -14.14
CA GLU A 61 -5.59 -11.61 -15.10
C GLU A 61 -6.31 -10.34 -15.61
N LEU A 62 -6.76 -9.48 -14.67
CA LEU A 62 -7.49 -8.26 -15.00
C LEU A 62 -6.63 -7.26 -15.76
N GLY A 63 -5.43 -6.97 -15.28
CA GLY A 63 -4.52 -6.00 -15.88
C GLY A 63 -4.00 -6.46 -17.25
N GLY A 64 -3.81 -7.77 -17.44
CA GLY A 64 -3.49 -8.34 -18.75
C GLY A 64 -4.67 -8.26 -19.73
N SER A 65 -5.90 -8.46 -19.25
CA SER A 65 -7.12 -8.49 -20.07
C SER A 65 -7.64 -7.09 -20.43
N ILE A 66 -7.54 -6.13 -19.51
CA ILE A 66 -8.04 -4.76 -19.65
C ILE A 66 -6.88 -3.77 -19.40
N PRO A 67 -5.95 -3.62 -20.37
CA PRO A 67 -4.79 -2.74 -20.22
C PRO A 67 -5.16 -1.28 -20.50
N LYS A 68 -6.07 -0.74 -19.69
CA LYS A 68 -6.53 0.66 -19.74
C LYS A 68 -6.06 1.40 -18.49
N GLU A 69 -6.10 2.73 -18.56
CA GLU A 69 -5.86 3.58 -17.40
C GLU A 69 -6.99 3.44 -16.37
N GLY A 70 -6.65 3.48 -15.08
CA GLY A 70 -7.63 3.54 -13.98
C GLY A 70 -7.81 2.27 -13.16
N GLY A 71 -7.20 1.14 -13.54
CA GLY A 71 -7.15 -0.08 -12.74
C GLY A 71 -8.55 -0.57 -12.33
N VAL A 72 -8.76 -0.81 -11.04
CA VAL A 72 -10.03 -1.37 -10.51
C VAL A 72 -11.25 -0.50 -10.74
N PHE A 73 -11.08 0.83 -10.81
CA PHE A 73 -12.19 1.71 -11.16
C PHE A 73 -12.74 1.33 -12.54
N GLU A 74 -11.86 1.09 -13.52
CA GLU A 74 -12.24 0.64 -14.86
C GLU A 74 -12.72 -0.81 -14.86
N PHE A 75 -12.06 -1.72 -14.12
CA PHE A 75 -12.49 -3.12 -14.04
C PHE A 75 -13.92 -3.26 -13.48
N GLY A 76 -14.22 -2.53 -12.40
CA GLY A 76 -15.55 -2.53 -11.79
C GLY A 76 -16.60 -1.88 -12.70
N GLU A 77 -16.27 -0.75 -13.34
CA GLU A 77 -17.17 -0.05 -14.26
C GLU A 77 -17.51 -0.92 -15.49
N GLU A 78 -16.52 -1.54 -16.10
CA GLU A 78 -16.67 -2.30 -17.36
C GLU A 78 -17.26 -3.71 -17.16
N LEU A 79 -16.90 -4.41 -16.07
CA LEU A 79 -17.27 -5.82 -15.87
C LEU A 79 -18.44 -6.06 -14.89
N ILE A 80 -18.72 -5.11 -13.99
CA ILE A 80 -19.77 -5.25 -12.96
C ILE A 80 -20.87 -4.20 -13.15
N SER A 81 -20.56 -2.93 -12.86
CA SER A 81 -21.48 -1.80 -12.97
C SER A 81 -20.76 -0.47 -12.71
N PRO A 82 -21.32 0.68 -13.15
CA PRO A 82 -20.80 2.00 -12.81
C PRO A 82 -20.66 2.25 -11.29
N PHE A 83 -21.56 1.68 -10.48
CA PHE A 83 -21.49 1.79 -9.03
C PHE A 83 -20.30 1.02 -8.45
N ALA A 84 -20.01 -0.18 -8.96
CA ALA A 84 -18.86 -0.96 -8.53
C ALA A 84 -17.54 -0.25 -8.86
N GLY A 85 -17.44 0.35 -10.06
CA GLY A 85 -16.32 1.21 -10.43
C GLY A 85 -16.18 2.40 -9.48
N PHE A 86 -17.27 3.15 -9.25
CA PHE A 86 -17.31 4.26 -8.28
C PHE A 86 -16.82 3.86 -6.89
N LEU A 87 -17.37 2.78 -6.34
CA LEU A 87 -17.02 2.30 -5.00
C LEU A 87 -15.56 1.86 -4.93
N GLY A 88 -15.05 1.17 -5.96
CA GLY A 88 -13.63 0.81 -6.05
C GLY A 88 -12.71 2.05 -6.07
N GLY A 89 -13.04 3.06 -6.86
CA GLY A 89 -12.30 4.34 -6.86
C GLY A 89 -12.38 5.08 -5.53
N TRP A 90 -13.55 5.08 -4.90
CA TRP A 90 -13.79 5.70 -3.58
C TRP A 90 -12.94 5.05 -2.47
N LEU A 91 -12.94 3.72 -2.42
CA LEU A 91 -12.13 2.94 -1.48
C LEU A 91 -10.64 3.16 -1.73
N TRP A 92 -10.20 3.22 -2.99
CA TRP A 92 -8.79 3.47 -3.32
C TRP A 92 -8.34 4.87 -2.91
N ILE A 93 -9.18 5.90 -3.10
CA ILE A 93 -8.92 7.25 -2.62
C ILE A 93 -8.76 7.26 -1.10
N PHE A 94 -9.72 6.65 -0.39
CA PHE A 94 -9.68 6.60 1.07
C PHE A 94 -8.46 5.82 1.58
N ALA A 95 -8.14 4.68 0.97
CA ALA A 95 -6.94 3.89 1.28
C ALA A 95 -5.65 4.70 1.09
N GLY A 96 -5.55 5.51 0.03
CA GLY A 96 -4.41 6.40 -0.19
C GLY A 96 -4.28 7.48 0.88
N ILE A 97 -5.39 8.05 1.35
CA ILE A 97 -5.42 9.07 2.42
C ILE A 97 -5.01 8.44 3.76
N VAL A 98 -5.60 7.30 4.11
CA VAL A 98 -5.27 6.61 5.37
C VAL A 98 -3.84 6.06 5.31
N GLY A 99 -3.39 5.54 4.17
CA GLY A 99 -2.02 5.09 3.96
C GLY A 99 -1.00 6.22 4.12
N ALA A 100 -1.31 7.43 3.61
CA ALA A 100 -0.49 8.60 3.85
C ALA A 100 -0.40 8.96 5.35
N SER A 101 -1.50 8.81 6.11
CA SER A 101 -1.46 8.99 7.56
C SER A 101 -0.57 7.95 8.26
N ALA A 102 -0.65 6.67 7.86
CA ALA A 102 0.18 5.60 8.39
C ALA A 102 1.67 5.86 8.14
N LEU A 103 2.03 6.27 6.91
CA LEU A 103 3.41 6.59 6.54
C LEU A 103 3.93 7.85 7.25
N GLY A 104 3.07 8.84 7.49
CA GLY A 104 3.42 10.02 8.28
C GLY A 104 3.73 9.66 9.74
N ILE A 105 2.90 8.84 10.38
CA ILE A 105 3.14 8.34 11.74
C ILE A 105 4.44 7.51 11.78
N ALA A 106 4.58 6.55 10.86
CA ALA A 106 5.75 5.67 10.77
C ALA A 106 7.06 6.46 10.58
N LEU A 107 7.07 7.45 9.70
CA LEU A 107 8.23 8.29 9.46
C LEU A 107 8.54 9.19 10.67
N ALA A 108 7.51 9.72 11.34
CA ALA A 108 7.69 10.50 12.56
C ALA A 108 8.24 9.67 13.72
N SER A 109 7.89 8.38 13.80
CA SER A 109 8.44 7.43 14.77
C SER A 109 9.93 7.14 14.56
N TYR A 110 10.41 7.24 13.31
CA TYR A 110 11.85 7.15 12.97
C TYR A 110 12.60 8.47 13.22
N ILE A 111 12.04 9.59 12.74
CA ILE A 111 12.74 10.89 12.76
C ILE A 111 12.82 11.46 14.18
N THR A 112 11.76 11.32 15.00
CA THR A 112 11.70 11.94 16.33
C THR A 112 12.84 11.47 17.23
N PRO A 113 13.10 10.15 17.40
CA PRO A 113 14.24 9.66 18.17
C PRO A 113 15.59 9.99 17.52
N LEU A 114 15.70 9.83 16.19
CA LEU A 114 16.95 10.05 15.45
C LEU A 114 17.46 11.50 15.57
N ALA A 115 16.55 12.47 15.50
CA ALA A 115 16.86 13.89 15.59
C ALA A 115 16.81 14.44 17.04
N GLY A 116 16.58 13.59 18.05
CA GLY A 116 16.47 14.01 19.45
C GLY A 116 15.32 14.99 19.72
N LEU A 117 14.27 14.96 18.88
CA LEU A 117 13.15 15.88 18.98
C LEU A 117 12.27 15.49 20.18
N LYS A 118 11.96 16.46 21.03
CA LYS A 118 11.02 16.28 22.17
C LYS A 118 9.59 16.67 21.80
N ILE A 119 9.22 16.47 20.54
CA ILE A 119 7.91 16.84 19.98
C ILE A 119 7.06 15.56 19.86
N PRO A 120 5.77 15.59 20.18
CA PRO A 120 4.87 14.45 19.98
C PRO A 120 4.90 13.93 18.54
N VAL A 121 4.94 12.60 18.37
CA VAL A 121 4.96 11.91 17.07
C VAL A 121 3.80 12.39 16.18
N THR A 122 2.63 12.66 16.74
CA THR A 122 1.45 13.17 16.03
C THR A 122 1.69 14.53 15.39
N ILE A 123 2.40 15.43 16.06
CA ILE A 123 2.76 16.77 15.54
C ILE A 123 3.82 16.63 14.46
N THR A 124 4.88 15.84 14.71
CA THR A 124 5.91 15.56 13.71
C THR A 124 5.32 14.95 12.44
N ALA A 125 4.42 13.96 12.58
CA ALA A 125 3.72 13.34 11.46
C ALA A 125 2.89 14.37 10.68
N SER A 126 2.16 15.24 11.39
CA SER A 126 1.34 16.29 10.76
C SER A 126 2.19 17.27 9.96
N ILE A 127 3.36 17.67 10.47
CA ILE A 127 4.30 18.56 9.77
C ILE A 127 4.85 17.88 8.52
N ILE A 128 5.28 16.61 8.63
CA ILE A 128 5.77 15.82 7.51
C ILE A 128 4.71 15.71 6.40
N ILE A 129 3.46 15.38 6.76
CA ILE A 129 2.35 15.27 5.80
C ILE A 129 2.05 16.62 5.16
N LEU A 130 2.06 17.71 5.94
CA LEU A 130 1.83 19.07 5.45
C LEU A 130 2.90 19.48 4.42
N ILE A 131 4.18 19.27 4.74
CA ILE A 131 5.30 19.53 3.83
C ILE A 131 5.12 18.70 2.55
N THR A 132 4.82 17.40 2.68
CA THR A 132 4.58 16.53 1.51
C THR A 132 3.42 17.04 0.65
N GLY A 133 2.31 17.47 1.26
CA GLY A 133 1.17 18.06 0.56
C GLY A 133 1.55 19.34 -0.19
N ALA A 134 2.35 20.22 0.43
CA ALA A 134 2.86 21.43 -0.20
C ALA A 134 3.77 21.11 -1.41
N LEU A 135 4.70 20.16 -1.27
CA LEU A 135 5.55 19.71 -2.38
C LEU A 135 4.74 19.13 -3.53
N ASN A 136 3.66 18.40 -3.23
CA ASN A 136 2.71 17.91 -4.22
C ASN A 136 2.01 19.04 -4.98
N LEU A 137 1.61 20.13 -4.31
CA LEU A 137 1.01 21.31 -4.95
C LEU A 137 1.97 22.02 -5.90
N LEU A 138 3.27 22.00 -5.59
CA LEU A 138 4.34 22.52 -6.44
C LEU A 138 4.65 21.59 -7.63
N ASN A 139 3.98 20.44 -7.73
CA ASN A 139 4.21 19.43 -8.76
C ASN A 139 5.67 18.96 -8.83
N ILE A 140 6.35 18.94 -7.68
CA ILE A 140 7.71 18.42 -7.55
C ILE A 140 7.61 16.91 -7.72
N LYS A 141 7.66 16.44 -8.96
CA LYS A 141 7.62 15.00 -9.26
C LYS A 141 9.03 14.45 -9.16
N THR A 142 9.21 13.37 -8.41
CA THR A 142 10.34 12.49 -8.67
C THR A 142 10.16 11.92 -10.09
N THR A 143 11.23 11.90 -10.86
CA THR A 143 11.20 11.23 -12.17
C THR A 143 11.13 9.73 -11.93
N ALA A 144 10.57 8.97 -12.87
CA ALA A 144 10.56 7.50 -12.79
C ALA A 144 11.99 6.93 -12.57
N LYS A 145 13.02 7.60 -13.07
CA LYS A 145 14.43 7.24 -12.82
C LYS A 145 14.83 7.41 -11.34
N ILE A 146 14.45 8.52 -10.71
CA ILE A 146 14.74 8.76 -9.28
C ILE A 146 14.01 7.74 -8.43
N ASP A 147 12.74 7.46 -8.75
CA ASP A 147 11.96 6.45 -8.03
C ASP A 147 12.61 5.06 -8.11
N THR A 148 13.09 4.68 -9.30
CA THR A 148 13.83 3.43 -9.51
C THR A 148 15.14 3.40 -8.72
N VAL A 149 15.89 4.50 -8.67
CA VAL A 149 17.15 4.57 -7.91
C VAL A 149 16.89 4.42 -6.41
N PHE A 150 15.88 5.10 -5.87
CA PHE A 150 15.52 5.00 -4.46
C PHE A 150 15.09 3.58 -4.08
N VAL A 151 14.27 2.94 -4.90
CA VAL A 151 13.85 1.56 -4.66
C VAL A 151 15.02 0.58 -4.77
N ALA A 152 15.88 0.75 -5.78
CA ALA A 152 17.07 -0.09 -5.92
C ALA A 152 17.99 0.04 -4.69
N PHE A 153 18.17 1.26 -4.18
CA PHE A 153 18.90 1.52 -2.94
C PHE A 153 18.25 0.83 -1.73
N VAL A 154 16.93 0.94 -1.57
CA VAL A 154 16.20 0.31 -0.46
C VAL A 154 16.30 -1.22 -0.54
N VAL A 155 16.12 -1.82 -1.72
CA VAL A 155 16.26 -3.26 -1.93
C VAL A 155 17.69 -3.70 -1.63
N PHE A 156 18.70 -2.93 -2.05
CA PHE A 156 20.10 -3.19 -1.73
C PHE A 156 20.34 -3.19 -0.21
N VAL A 157 19.85 -2.18 0.51
CA VAL A 157 20.01 -2.08 1.97
C VAL A 157 19.32 -3.23 2.69
N LEU A 158 18.08 -3.59 2.33
CA LEU A 158 17.37 -4.73 2.92
C LEU A 158 18.07 -6.07 2.62
N THR A 159 18.65 -6.21 1.44
CA THR A 159 19.45 -7.38 1.07
C THR A 159 20.73 -7.46 1.89
N SER A 160 21.45 -6.34 2.06
CA SER A 160 22.65 -6.26 2.91
C SER A 160 22.32 -6.64 4.35
N PHE A 161 21.28 -6.04 4.92
CA PHE A 161 20.79 -6.35 6.27
C PHE A 161 20.44 -7.84 6.42
N SER A 162 19.79 -8.41 5.42
CA SER A 162 19.44 -9.83 5.41
C SER A 162 20.70 -10.72 5.44
N ILE A 163 21.71 -10.40 4.62
CA ILE A 163 22.99 -11.13 4.61
C ILE A 163 23.71 -10.97 5.96
N PHE A 164 23.72 -9.76 6.53
CA PHE A 164 24.37 -9.49 7.81
C PHE A 164 23.72 -10.24 8.97
N GLY A 165 22.38 -10.29 9.03
CA GLY A 165 21.67 -11.02 10.08
C GLY A 165 21.74 -12.54 9.95
N ILE A 166 21.80 -13.07 8.73
CA ILE A 166 21.98 -14.51 8.48
C ILE A 166 23.42 -14.94 8.81
N THR A 167 24.43 -14.14 8.47
CA THR A 167 25.83 -14.47 8.80
C THR A 167 26.13 -14.39 10.29
N ARG A 168 25.31 -13.70 11.07
CA ARG A 168 25.38 -13.60 12.54
C ARG A 168 24.20 -14.28 13.21
N PHE A 169 23.80 -15.44 12.68
CA PHE A 169 22.62 -16.14 13.15
C PHE A 169 22.71 -16.48 14.64
N ASN A 170 21.74 -16.03 15.46
CA ASN A 170 21.64 -16.39 16.87
C ASN A 170 20.40 -17.27 17.13
N PRO A 171 20.57 -18.61 17.25
CA PRO A 171 19.46 -19.53 17.49
C PRO A 171 18.70 -19.28 18.80
N ALA A 172 19.34 -18.69 19.82
CA ALA A 172 18.71 -18.44 21.11
C ALA A 172 17.48 -17.53 20.99
N ASN A 173 17.51 -16.59 20.03
CA ASN A 173 16.40 -15.67 19.75
C ASN A 173 15.18 -16.37 19.13
N PHE A 174 15.29 -17.65 18.74
CA PHE A 174 14.21 -18.46 18.18
C PHE A 174 13.66 -19.52 19.16
N SER A 175 14.23 -19.62 20.36
CA SER A 175 13.91 -20.68 21.34
C SER A 175 12.43 -20.72 21.74
N ASN A 176 11.79 -19.57 21.90
CA ASN A 176 10.35 -19.45 22.09
C ASN A 176 9.68 -18.97 20.79
N PHE A 177 9.54 -19.88 19.81
CA PHE A 177 9.17 -19.51 18.44
C PHE A 177 7.74 -18.95 18.33
N THR A 178 6.78 -19.45 19.10
CA THR A 178 5.36 -19.02 19.07
C THR A 178 4.87 -18.62 20.47
N PRO A 179 5.38 -17.51 21.05
CA PRO A 179 5.10 -17.14 22.44
C PRO A 179 3.61 -16.89 22.72
N ASN A 180 2.87 -16.40 21.73
CA ASN A 180 1.44 -16.12 21.82
C ASN A 180 0.60 -17.13 21.02
N GLY A 181 1.18 -18.30 20.70
CA GLY A 181 0.52 -19.35 19.91
C GLY A 181 0.18 -18.95 18.48
N LEU A 182 -0.66 -19.75 17.83
CA LEU A 182 -1.06 -19.52 16.43
C LEU A 182 -1.95 -18.29 16.25
N ASN A 183 -2.69 -17.88 17.29
CA ASN A 183 -3.52 -16.68 17.22
C ASN A 183 -2.67 -15.43 16.98
N GLY A 184 -1.55 -15.28 17.70
CA GLY A 184 -0.62 -14.18 17.48
C GLY A 184 -0.02 -14.16 16.06
N VAL A 185 0.21 -15.33 15.47
CA VAL A 185 0.69 -15.46 14.08
C VAL A 185 -0.38 -15.01 13.09
N ILE A 186 -1.63 -15.40 13.30
CA ILE A 186 -2.74 -15.03 12.41
C ILE A 186 -3.03 -13.53 12.51
N GLU A 187 -3.09 -12.97 13.72
CA GLU A 187 -3.29 -11.53 13.94
C GLU A 187 -2.15 -10.70 13.31
N ALA A 188 -0.90 -11.11 13.52
CA ALA A 188 0.25 -10.48 12.88
C ALA A 188 0.18 -10.58 11.34
N SER A 189 -0.27 -11.71 10.78
CA SER A 189 -0.38 -11.87 9.33
C SER A 189 -1.41 -10.92 8.72
N ALA A 190 -2.53 -10.68 9.40
CA ALA A 190 -3.55 -9.75 8.95
C ALA A 190 -3.06 -8.29 9.00
N LEU A 191 -2.29 -7.93 10.04
CA LEU A 191 -1.65 -6.63 10.14
C LEU A 191 -0.59 -6.45 9.03
N LEU A 192 0.28 -7.44 8.84
CA LEU A 192 1.36 -7.44 7.84
C LEU A 192 0.87 -7.56 6.40
N PHE A 193 -0.40 -7.89 6.16
CA PHE A 193 -0.98 -7.80 4.82
C PHE A 193 -0.83 -6.39 4.23
N PHE A 194 -0.79 -5.36 5.08
CA PHE A 194 -0.47 -3.99 4.69
C PHE A 194 0.82 -3.87 3.87
N ASP A 195 1.82 -4.69 4.21
CA ASP A 195 3.15 -4.65 3.60
C ASP A 195 3.14 -5.11 2.15
N TYR A 196 2.07 -5.75 1.69
CA TYR A 196 1.95 -6.35 0.36
C TYR A 196 1.00 -5.60 -0.58
N LEU A 197 0.36 -4.49 -0.17
CA LEU A 197 -0.74 -3.87 -0.93
C LEU A 197 -0.37 -3.22 -2.28
N GLY A 198 0.92 -2.92 -2.50
CA GLY A 198 1.37 -2.02 -3.56
C GLY A 198 1.41 -2.56 -4.99
N PHE A 199 1.28 -3.87 -5.21
CA PHE A 199 1.48 -4.49 -6.55
C PHE A 199 0.41 -4.12 -7.58
N THR A 200 -0.66 -3.45 -7.18
CA THR A 200 -1.79 -3.10 -8.06
C THR A 200 -1.57 -1.82 -8.86
N LYS A 201 -0.58 -0.99 -8.50
CA LYS A 201 -0.35 0.32 -9.13
C LYS A 201 -0.11 0.23 -10.63
N ILE A 202 0.60 -0.79 -11.10
CA ILE A 202 0.87 -0.95 -12.53
C ILE A 202 -0.39 -1.16 -13.36
N THR A 203 -1.45 -1.74 -12.78
CA THR A 203 -2.73 -1.94 -13.47
C THR A 203 -3.46 -0.63 -13.74
N ALA A 204 -3.14 0.43 -12.98
CA ALA A 204 -3.69 1.76 -13.23
C ALA A 204 -3.00 2.49 -14.39
N LEU A 205 -1.83 2.02 -14.84
CA LEU A 205 -0.99 2.62 -15.88
C LEU A 205 -0.98 1.80 -17.18
N GLY A 206 -2.00 0.96 -17.40
CA GLY A 206 -1.96 -0.05 -18.45
C GLY A 206 -1.79 0.50 -19.87
N GLY A 207 -2.22 1.75 -20.11
CA GLY A 207 -2.07 2.44 -21.39
C GLY A 207 -0.63 2.89 -21.68
N GLU A 208 0.21 3.01 -20.66
CA GLU A 208 1.63 3.41 -20.77
C GLU A 208 2.60 2.23 -20.83
N VAL A 209 2.11 1.00 -20.60
CA VAL A 209 2.94 -0.22 -20.58
C VAL A 209 3.13 -0.80 -21.97
N LYS A 210 4.38 -1.12 -22.32
CA LYS A 210 4.75 -1.89 -23.52
C LYS A 210 4.31 -3.34 -23.35
N ASN A 211 3.70 -3.94 -24.37
CA ASN A 211 3.18 -5.32 -24.33
C ASN A 211 2.40 -5.63 -23.04
N PRO A 212 1.35 -4.83 -22.71
CA PRO A 212 0.74 -4.84 -21.38
C PRO A 212 0.12 -6.19 -21.02
N GLN A 213 -0.40 -6.94 -22.01
CA GLN A 213 -0.93 -8.30 -21.83
C GLN A 213 0.08 -9.29 -21.25
N LYS A 214 1.39 -9.02 -21.39
CA LYS A 214 2.48 -9.86 -20.87
C LYS A 214 3.21 -9.19 -19.71
N ASN A 215 3.56 -7.91 -19.86
CA ASN A 215 4.39 -7.23 -18.88
C ASN A 215 3.65 -6.91 -17.58
N ILE A 216 2.35 -6.58 -17.62
CA ILE A 216 1.57 -6.32 -16.42
C ILE A 216 1.48 -7.61 -15.57
N PRO A 217 0.96 -8.75 -16.09
CA PRO A 217 0.89 -9.99 -15.31
C PRO A 217 2.22 -10.42 -14.71
N LEU A 218 3.28 -10.46 -15.54
CA LEU A 218 4.59 -10.91 -15.09
C LEU A 218 5.18 -9.99 -14.03
N SER A 219 5.04 -8.67 -14.19
CA SER A 219 5.59 -7.72 -13.22
C SER A 219 4.93 -7.83 -11.85
N ILE A 220 3.62 -8.12 -11.79
CA ILE A 220 2.88 -8.29 -10.53
C ILE A 220 3.43 -9.51 -9.77
N ILE A 221 3.43 -10.68 -10.41
CA ILE A 221 3.87 -11.93 -9.77
C ILE A 221 5.35 -11.86 -9.40
N PHE A 222 6.20 -11.35 -10.30
CA PHE A 222 7.62 -11.23 -10.06
C PHE A 222 7.93 -10.29 -8.88
N SER A 223 7.23 -9.15 -8.77
CA SER A 223 7.40 -8.22 -7.67
C SER A 223 6.95 -8.81 -6.33
N ILE A 224 5.83 -9.53 -6.31
CA ILE A 224 5.34 -10.22 -5.11
C ILE A 224 6.37 -11.24 -4.62
N LEU A 225 6.92 -12.07 -5.51
CA LEU A 225 7.92 -13.08 -5.15
C LEU A 225 9.22 -12.47 -4.61
N ILE A 226 9.69 -11.37 -5.22
CA ILE A 226 10.85 -10.62 -4.71
C ILE A 226 10.58 -10.13 -3.30
N VAL A 227 9.42 -9.51 -3.07
CA VAL A 227 9.09 -8.91 -1.77
C VAL A 227 8.89 -9.98 -0.70
N ILE A 228 8.20 -11.09 -1.00
CA ILE A 228 8.06 -12.20 -0.05
C ILE A 228 9.44 -12.69 0.38
N THR A 229 10.33 -12.93 -0.58
CA THR A 229 11.70 -13.38 -0.30
C THR A 229 12.44 -12.37 0.58
N LEU A 230 12.41 -11.10 0.20
CA LEU A 230 13.11 -10.03 0.90
C LEU A 230 12.58 -9.84 2.34
N TYR A 231 11.26 -9.81 2.52
CA TYR A 231 10.64 -9.59 3.83
C TYR A 231 10.84 -10.78 4.77
N VAL A 232 10.78 -12.02 4.27
CA VAL A 232 11.07 -13.21 5.06
C VAL A 232 12.52 -13.22 5.52
N LEU A 233 13.47 -12.98 4.63
CA LEU A 233 14.90 -12.92 4.98
C LEU A 233 15.22 -11.76 5.94
N THR A 234 14.58 -10.60 5.73
CA THR A 234 14.69 -9.45 6.63
C THR A 234 14.11 -9.78 8.00
N SER A 235 12.98 -10.47 8.08
CA SER A 235 12.35 -10.88 9.35
C SER A 235 13.20 -11.88 10.12
N ILE A 236 13.76 -12.88 9.43
CA ILE A 236 14.73 -13.82 10.02
C ILE A 236 15.92 -13.06 10.60
N SER A 237 16.46 -12.10 9.84
CA SER A 237 17.61 -11.31 10.23
C SER A 237 17.33 -10.38 11.41
N ALA A 238 16.15 -9.74 11.43
CA ALA A 238 15.73 -8.88 12.53
C ALA A 238 15.60 -9.65 13.85
N ILE A 239 14.95 -10.82 13.82
CA ILE A 239 14.82 -11.69 15.01
C ILE A 239 16.20 -12.24 15.42
N SER A 240 16.99 -12.70 14.47
CA SER A 240 18.34 -13.21 14.71
C SER A 240 19.22 -12.19 15.44
N LEU A 241 19.23 -10.93 14.99
CA LEU A 241 20.08 -9.88 15.55
C LEU A 241 19.50 -9.25 16.82
N GLY A 242 18.21 -8.93 16.82
CA GLY A 242 17.58 -8.13 17.87
C GLY A 242 16.81 -8.91 18.92
N GLY A 243 16.40 -10.16 18.63
CA GLY A 243 15.55 -10.94 19.52
C GLY A 243 14.29 -10.18 19.95
N SER A 244 13.96 -10.24 21.24
CA SER A 244 12.80 -9.52 21.79
C SER A 244 12.93 -8.00 21.81
N ALA A 245 14.12 -7.43 21.58
CA ALA A 245 14.30 -5.98 21.56
C ALA A 245 13.55 -5.30 20.41
N ILE A 246 13.24 -6.02 19.34
CA ILE A 246 12.50 -5.46 18.20
C ILE A 246 10.98 -5.41 18.44
N TYR A 247 10.49 -6.11 19.47
CA TYR A 247 9.06 -6.26 19.71
C TYR A 247 8.47 -4.92 20.14
N ASN A 248 7.48 -4.45 19.37
CA ASN A 248 6.87 -3.13 19.49
C ASN A 248 7.86 -1.96 19.38
N SER A 249 9.08 -2.20 18.87
CA SER A 249 10.00 -1.11 18.57
C SER A 249 9.42 -0.24 17.44
N PRO A 250 9.53 1.11 17.53
CA PRO A 250 9.18 2.00 16.43
C PRO A 250 10.14 1.93 15.24
N GLU A 251 11.36 1.39 15.46
CA GLU A 251 12.41 1.25 14.46
C GLU A 251 13.06 -0.14 14.55
N PRO A 252 12.29 -1.22 14.36
CA PRO A 252 12.68 -2.60 14.65
C PRO A 252 13.98 -3.03 13.96
N LEU A 253 14.18 -2.65 12.70
CA LEU A 253 15.40 -3.01 11.97
C LEU A 253 16.64 -2.25 12.47
N ALA A 254 16.50 -0.98 12.83
CA ALA A 254 17.59 -0.20 13.45
C ALA A 254 17.88 -0.70 14.87
N THR A 255 16.83 -1.04 15.63
CA THR A 255 16.92 -1.60 16.98
C THR A 255 17.67 -2.92 16.98
N ALA A 256 17.42 -3.79 15.99
CA ALA A 256 18.12 -5.05 15.82
C ALA A 256 19.65 -4.88 15.69
N LEU A 257 20.10 -3.74 15.18
CA LEU A 257 21.50 -3.41 14.96
C LEU A 257 22.12 -2.51 16.03
N LYS A 258 21.35 -2.02 17.01
CA LYS A 258 21.77 -0.94 17.93
C LYS A 258 23.09 -1.23 18.67
N ASN A 259 23.35 -2.49 19.01
CA ASN A 259 24.57 -2.92 19.72
C ASN A 259 25.63 -3.55 18.80
N SER A 260 25.41 -3.54 17.48
CA SER A 260 26.33 -4.18 16.52
C SER A 260 27.56 -3.32 16.18
N GLY A 261 27.50 -2.01 16.44
CA GLY A 261 28.51 -1.03 15.97
C GLY A 261 28.57 -0.89 14.44
N SER A 262 27.61 -1.47 13.71
CA SER A 262 27.61 -1.55 12.25
C SER A 262 27.14 -0.24 11.60
N VAL A 263 27.76 0.12 10.48
CA VAL A 263 27.32 1.21 9.59
C VAL A 263 25.91 0.93 9.03
N GLU A 264 25.47 -0.34 9.05
CA GLU A 264 24.14 -0.75 8.60
C GLU A 264 23.00 -0.06 9.34
N VAL A 265 23.19 0.38 10.59
CA VAL A 265 22.15 1.14 11.34
C VAL A 265 21.76 2.40 10.57
N THR A 266 22.76 3.16 10.11
CA THR A 266 22.55 4.41 9.37
C THR A 266 21.96 4.14 8.00
N LEU A 267 22.42 3.09 7.31
CA LEU A 267 21.90 2.70 6.00
C LEU A 267 20.42 2.30 6.07
N ILE A 268 20.05 1.47 7.06
CA ILE A 268 18.67 1.04 7.30
C ILE A 268 17.78 2.24 7.61
N SER A 269 18.23 3.14 8.47
CA SER A 269 17.46 4.34 8.83
C SER A 269 17.24 5.26 7.62
N LEU A 270 18.28 5.45 6.80
CA LEU A 270 18.18 6.24 5.57
C LEU A 270 17.25 5.58 4.55
N ALA A 271 17.36 4.26 4.34
CA ALA A 271 16.48 3.51 3.46
C ALA A 271 15.02 3.57 3.93
N ALA A 272 14.78 3.45 5.24
CA ALA A 272 13.45 3.57 5.83
C ALA A 272 12.83 4.94 5.55
N ILE A 273 13.58 6.02 5.78
CA ILE A 273 13.14 7.40 5.52
C ILE A 273 12.83 7.60 4.04
N ILE A 274 13.73 7.19 3.14
CA ILE A 274 13.55 7.31 1.69
C ILE A 274 12.29 6.56 1.23
N ALA A 275 12.15 5.30 1.64
CA ALA A 275 11.00 4.47 1.28
C ALA A 275 9.68 5.09 1.78
N MET A 276 9.62 5.48 3.05
CA MET A 276 8.39 6.05 3.63
C MET A 276 8.02 7.41 3.01
N ILE A 277 8.97 8.31 2.76
CA ILE A 277 8.72 9.58 2.08
C ILE A 277 8.19 9.33 0.66
N GLN A 278 8.81 8.39 -0.07
CA GLN A 278 8.42 8.07 -1.43
C GLN A 278 6.97 7.56 -1.50
N VAL A 279 6.62 6.59 -0.64
CA VAL A 279 5.25 6.06 -0.61
C VAL A 279 4.26 7.12 -0.11
N LEU A 280 4.65 7.96 0.85
CA LEU A 280 3.80 9.04 1.38
C LEU A 280 3.45 10.05 0.28
N PHE A 281 4.48 10.52 -0.44
CA PHE A 281 4.32 11.43 -1.56
C PHE A 281 3.40 10.84 -2.63
N ASN A 282 3.63 9.57 -2.98
CA ASN A 282 2.84 8.83 -3.96
C ASN A 282 1.39 8.61 -3.54
N SER A 283 1.12 8.47 -2.24
CA SER A 283 -0.23 8.23 -1.72
C SER A 283 -1.13 9.47 -1.82
N ILE A 284 -0.58 10.65 -1.49
CA ILE A 284 -1.28 11.94 -1.66
C ILE A 284 -1.46 12.26 -3.15
N LEU A 285 -0.41 12.06 -3.97
CA LEU A 285 -0.48 12.31 -5.41
C LEU A 285 -1.44 11.34 -6.10
N GLY A 286 -1.42 10.07 -5.71
CA GLY A 286 -2.28 9.02 -6.23
C GLY A 286 -3.75 9.35 -5.97
N SER A 287 -4.13 9.49 -4.70
CA SER A 287 -5.51 9.79 -4.28
C SER A 287 -6.06 11.04 -4.99
N SER A 288 -5.26 12.10 -5.09
CA SER A 288 -5.68 13.34 -5.74
C SER A 288 -5.90 13.21 -7.25
N ARG A 289 -5.12 12.38 -7.95
CA ARG A 289 -5.31 12.09 -9.39
C ARG A 289 -6.53 11.23 -9.66
N VAL A 290 -6.84 10.24 -8.81
CA VAL A 290 -8.08 9.47 -8.97
C VAL A 290 -9.30 10.34 -8.67
N MET A 291 -9.23 11.24 -7.68
CA MET A 291 -10.28 12.24 -7.48
C MET A 291 -10.51 13.11 -8.74
N LEU A 292 -9.43 13.56 -9.40
CA LEU A 292 -9.50 14.30 -10.66
C LEU A 292 -10.14 13.47 -11.79
N ALA A 293 -9.74 12.21 -11.95
CA ALA A 293 -10.28 11.31 -12.97
C ALA A 293 -11.77 11.02 -12.75
N MET A 294 -12.16 10.67 -11.52
CA MET A 294 -13.57 10.44 -11.15
C MET A 294 -14.41 11.70 -11.31
N SER A 295 -13.87 12.87 -10.95
CA SER A 295 -14.54 14.15 -11.22
C SER A 295 -14.70 14.40 -12.72
N SER A 296 -13.70 14.05 -13.53
CA SER A 296 -13.73 14.14 -15.00
C SER A 296 -14.91 13.38 -15.60
N LYS A 297 -15.12 12.14 -15.14
CA LYS A 297 -16.27 11.27 -15.44
C LYS A 297 -17.57 11.63 -14.66
N LYS A 298 -17.62 12.77 -13.96
CA LYS A 298 -18.78 13.29 -13.19
C LYS A 298 -19.21 12.45 -11.97
N PHE A 299 -18.40 11.49 -11.55
CA PHE A 299 -18.61 10.73 -10.31
C PHE A 299 -18.38 11.60 -9.07
N LEU A 300 -17.40 12.52 -9.10
CA LEU A 300 -17.12 13.47 -8.02
C LEU A 300 -17.57 14.91 -8.36
N PRO A 301 -17.68 15.83 -7.39
CA PRO A 301 -17.94 17.24 -7.65
C PRO A 301 -16.92 17.87 -8.59
N LYS A 302 -17.35 18.84 -9.41
CA LYS A 302 -16.47 19.54 -10.38
C LYS A 302 -15.31 20.28 -9.71
N THR A 303 -15.40 20.58 -8.41
CA THR A 303 -14.34 21.21 -7.62
C THR A 303 -13.01 20.47 -7.71
N PHE A 304 -13.04 19.13 -7.78
CA PHE A 304 -11.84 18.30 -7.93
C PHE A 304 -11.21 18.35 -9.33
N LYS A 305 -11.87 18.98 -10.33
CA LYS A 305 -11.27 19.25 -11.66
C LYS A 305 -10.33 20.45 -11.66
N LYS A 306 -10.40 21.34 -10.65
CA LYS A 306 -9.62 22.58 -10.65
C LYS A 306 -8.14 22.26 -10.47
N ILE A 307 -7.37 22.45 -11.53
CA ILE A 307 -5.92 22.32 -11.58
C ILE A 307 -5.25 23.69 -11.39
N ASN A 308 -4.07 23.72 -10.75
CA ASN A 308 -3.25 24.93 -10.66
C ASN A 308 -2.35 25.11 -11.90
N HIS A 309 -1.54 26.17 -11.91
CA HIS A 309 -0.58 26.46 -12.97
C HIS A 309 0.44 25.32 -13.21
N ASN A 310 0.70 24.49 -12.20
CA ASN A 310 1.59 23.33 -12.31
C ASN A 310 0.87 22.04 -12.80
N GLY A 311 -0.42 22.11 -13.11
CA GLY A 311 -1.20 20.95 -13.58
C GLY A 311 -1.63 19.97 -12.49
N VAL A 312 -1.68 20.42 -11.22
CA VAL A 312 -2.04 19.58 -10.06
C VAL A 312 -3.47 19.89 -9.60
N PRO A 313 -4.33 18.88 -9.34
CA PRO A 313 -5.68 19.09 -8.83
C PRO A 313 -5.66 19.62 -7.39
N THR A 314 -5.66 20.94 -7.24
CA THR A 314 -5.33 21.64 -5.99
C THR A 314 -6.24 21.23 -4.83
N HIS A 315 -7.54 21.19 -5.06
CA HIS A 315 -8.52 20.85 -4.02
C HIS A 315 -8.39 19.39 -3.58
N ALA A 316 -8.06 18.50 -4.52
CA ALA A 316 -7.88 17.09 -4.23
C ALA A 316 -6.65 16.87 -3.34
N VAL A 317 -5.52 17.54 -3.63
CA VAL A 317 -4.30 17.46 -2.80
C VAL A 317 -4.55 18.05 -1.41
N ILE A 318 -5.18 19.23 -1.32
CA ILE A 318 -5.47 19.87 -0.02
C ILE A 318 -6.37 18.97 0.85
N ILE A 319 -7.45 18.44 0.28
CA ILE A 319 -8.37 17.54 1.00
C ILE A 319 -7.65 16.27 1.43
N SER A 320 -6.93 15.59 0.52
CA SER A 320 -6.15 14.40 0.88
C SER A 320 -5.16 14.69 2.02
N THR A 321 -4.48 15.84 1.97
CA THR A 321 -3.50 16.24 3.00
C THR A 321 -4.18 16.49 4.35
N ILE A 322 -5.27 17.27 4.39
CA ILE A 322 -6.00 17.60 5.64
C ILE A 322 -6.56 16.33 6.29
N PHE A 323 -7.19 15.45 5.51
CA PHE A 323 -7.72 14.19 6.05
C PHE A 323 -6.60 13.25 6.52
N SER A 324 -5.47 13.20 5.80
CA SER A 324 -4.29 12.44 6.23
C SER A 324 -3.74 12.96 7.56
N ILE A 325 -3.66 14.28 7.74
CA ILE A 325 -3.25 14.91 9.01
C ILE A 325 -4.25 14.56 10.11
N THR A 326 -5.56 14.67 9.84
CA THR A 326 -6.61 14.39 10.83
C THR A 326 -6.51 12.95 11.36
N LEU A 327 -6.26 11.98 10.47
CA LEU A 327 -6.04 10.59 10.86
C LEU A 327 -4.69 10.40 11.56
N ALA A 328 -3.64 11.10 11.13
CA ALA A 328 -2.32 11.03 11.76
C ALA A 328 -2.31 11.58 13.20
N LEU A 329 -3.19 12.55 13.51
CA LEU A 329 -3.37 13.10 14.87
C LEU A 329 -3.88 12.06 15.87
N THR A 330 -4.48 10.95 15.42
CA THR A 330 -4.83 9.84 16.31
C THR A 330 -3.60 9.17 16.92
N GLY A 331 -2.44 9.24 16.26
CA GLY A 331 -1.19 8.59 16.69
C GLY A 331 -1.22 7.06 16.70
N ASN A 332 -2.35 6.44 16.35
CA ASN A 332 -2.52 4.99 16.39
C ASN A 332 -2.18 4.37 15.04
N LEU A 333 -0.93 3.90 14.91
CA LEU A 333 -0.42 3.26 13.71
C LEU A 333 -1.22 2.00 13.33
N VAL A 334 -1.57 1.16 14.31
CA VAL A 334 -2.31 -0.09 14.08
C VAL A 334 -3.68 0.19 13.49
N PHE A 335 -4.37 1.20 14.01
CA PHE A 335 -5.66 1.63 13.49
C PHE A 335 -5.57 2.10 12.04
N VAL A 336 -4.64 3.00 11.70
CA VAL A 336 -4.54 3.54 10.32
C VAL A 336 -4.03 2.51 9.33
N VAL A 337 -3.13 1.61 9.74
CA VAL A 337 -2.69 0.46 8.93
C VAL A 337 -3.88 -0.47 8.68
N SER A 338 -4.63 -0.84 9.73
CA SER A 338 -5.82 -1.69 9.62
C SER A 338 -6.89 -1.06 8.74
N ALA A 339 -7.15 0.25 8.89
CA ALA A 339 -8.13 0.96 8.09
C ALA A 339 -7.74 1.05 6.61
N THR A 340 -6.43 1.20 6.32
CA THR A 340 -5.91 1.14 4.96
C THR A 340 -6.08 -0.25 4.37
N SER A 341 -5.68 -1.30 5.09
CA SER A 341 -5.84 -2.69 4.68
C SER A 341 -7.30 -3.05 4.42
N PHE A 342 -8.23 -2.62 5.29
CA PHE A 342 -9.67 -2.84 5.10
C PHE A 342 -10.16 -2.31 3.75
N SER A 343 -9.80 -1.07 3.41
CA SER A 343 -10.18 -0.46 2.14
C SER A 343 -9.63 -1.24 0.94
N TYR A 344 -8.37 -1.65 1.00
CA TYR A 344 -7.75 -2.45 -0.06
C TYR A 344 -8.35 -3.85 -0.18
N LEU A 345 -8.66 -4.52 0.93
CA LEU A 345 -9.30 -5.84 0.92
C LEU A 345 -10.67 -5.78 0.23
N LEU A 346 -11.49 -4.77 0.52
CA LEU A 346 -12.76 -4.57 -0.19
C LEU A 346 -12.57 -4.26 -1.69
N PHE A 347 -11.58 -3.44 -2.01
CA PHE A 347 -11.18 -3.15 -3.37
C PHE A 347 -10.72 -4.43 -4.12
N PHE A 348 -10.01 -5.34 -3.45
CA PHE A 348 -9.63 -6.64 -3.99
C PHE A 348 -10.81 -7.59 -4.15
N ILE A 349 -11.79 -7.55 -3.24
CA ILE A 349 -13.05 -8.33 -3.38
C ILE A 349 -13.83 -7.89 -4.62
N ILE A 350 -14.00 -6.57 -4.83
CA ILE A 350 -14.63 -6.02 -6.05
C ILE A 350 -13.88 -6.51 -7.30
N SER A 351 -12.55 -6.48 -7.26
CA SER A 351 -11.70 -6.95 -8.35
C SER A 351 -11.86 -8.46 -8.60
N GLY A 352 -11.95 -9.27 -7.55
CA GLY A 352 -12.23 -10.71 -7.66
C GLY A 352 -13.55 -10.99 -8.36
N PHE A 353 -14.63 -10.30 -7.96
CA PHE A 353 -15.92 -10.40 -8.66
C PHE A 353 -15.84 -9.94 -10.12
N ALA A 354 -15.06 -8.90 -10.42
CA ALA A 354 -14.85 -8.45 -11.79
C ALA A 354 -14.11 -9.54 -12.60
N ALA A 355 -13.07 -10.15 -12.04
CA ALA A 355 -12.33 -11.24 -12.69
C ALA A 355 -13.22 -12.45 -12.99
N LEU A 356 -14.18 -12.78 -12.11
CA LEU A 356 -15.17 -13.84 -12.36
C LEU A 356 -16.04 -13.58 -13.60
N LYS A 357 -16.27 -12.31 -13.95
CA LYS A 357 -17.07 -11.90 -15.12
C LYS A 357 -16.32 -11.92 -16.44
N LEU A 358 -14.99 -12.13 -16.44
CA LEU A 358 -14.22 -12.27 -17.68
C LEU A 358 -14.67 -13.49 -18.49
N LYS A 359 -14.85 -13.31 -19.80
CA LYS A 359 -15.28 -14.36 -20.74
C LYS A 359 -14.22 -15.43 -20.97
N LYS A 360 -12.95 -15.01 -21.06
CA LYS A 360 -11.79 -15.90 -21.17
C LYS A 360 -10.91 -15.64 -19.97
N LYS A 361 -10.55 -16.70 -19.25
CA LYS A 361 -9.73 -16.65 -18.04
C LYS A 361 -8.52 -17.56 -18.22
N ILE A 362 -7.33 -17.07 -17.92
CA ILE A 362 -6.11 -17.88 -17.79
C ILE A 362 -6.02 -18.41 -16.37
N THR A 363 -6.30 -17.55 -15.39
CA THR A 363 -6.32 -17.88 -13.97
C THR A 363 -7.54 -18.76 -13.64
N PRO A 364 -7.36 -19.93 -12.99
CA PRO A 364 -8.47 -20.79 -12.62
C PRO A 364 -9.50 -20.09 -11.73
N THR A 365 -10.79 -20.35 -11.97
CA THR A 365 -11.88 -19.79 -11.15
C THR A 365 -11.72 -20.11 -9.66
N THR A 366 -11.20 -21.29 -9.33
CA THR A 366 -10.91 -21.70 -7.94
C THR A 366 -9.92 -20.74 -7.28
N VAL A 367 -8.86 -20.33 -7.97
CA VAL A 367 -7.87 -19.36 -7.47
C VAL A 367 -8.52 -17.99 -7.22
N ILE A 368 -9.39 -17.53 -8.11
CA ILE A 368 -10.11 -16.25 -7.96
C ILE A 368 -11.08 -16.32 -6.76
N VAL A 369 -11.82 -17.41 -6.60
CA VAL A 369 -12.72 -17.61 -5.46
C VAL A 369 -11.93 -17.68 -4.15
N THR A 370 -10.82 -18.43 -4.12
CA THR A 370 -9.93 -18.49 -2.96
C THR A 370 -9.38 -17.10 -2.60
N SER A 371 -8.98 -16.30 -3.59
CA SER A 371 -8.59 -14.90 -3.39
C SER A 371 -9.70 -14.10 -2.68
N ILE A 372 -10.94 -14.18 -3.16
CA ILE A 372 -12.08 -13.48 -2.53
C ILE A 372 -12.28 -13.94 -1.09
N LEU A 373 -12.26 -15.25 -0.84
CA LEU A 373 -12.44 -15.81 0.51
C LEU A 373 -11.32 -15.39 1.46
N ILE A 374 -10.06 -15.40 1.01
CA ILE A 374 -8.91 -14.88 1.78
C ILE A 374 -9.15 -13.42 2.16
N ASN A 375 -9.55 -12.56 1.22
CA ASN A 375 -9.81 -11.16 1.52
C ASN A 375 -10.93 -10.98 2.55
N ILE A 376 -12.04 -11.73 2.41
CA ILE A 376 -13.14 -11.72 3.38
C ILE A 376 -12.64 -12.16 4.76
N SER A 377 -11.81 -13.20 4.80
CA SER A 377 -11.30 -13.78 6.05
C SER A 377 -10.38 -12.79 6.78
N LEU A 378 -9.48 -12.13 6.04
CA LEU A 378 -8.56 -11.12 6.59
C LEU A 378 -9.29 -9.92 7.19
N LEU A 379 -10.46 -9.54 6.68
CA LEU A 379 -11.25 -8.44 7.26
C LEU A 379 -11.59 -8.68 8.74
N PHE A 380 -11.87 -9.92 9.14
CA PHE A 380 -12.26 -10.26 10.51
C PHE A 380 -11.13 -10.13 11.53
N PHE A 381 -9.87 -10.10 11.08
CA PHE A 381 -8.69 -9.93 11.93
C PHE A 381 -8.23 -8.47 12.05
N LEU A 382 -8.91 -7.54 11.39
CA LEU A 382 -8.60 -6.12 11.48
C LEU A 382 -9.24 -5.47 12.70
N GLU A 383 -8.59 -4.43 13.22
CA GLU A 383 -9.05 -3.71 14.41
C GLU A 383 -10.50 -3.19 14.26
N PHE A 384 -11.28 -3.26 15.32
CA PHE A 384 -12.68 -2.81 15.34
C PHE A 384 -12.87 -1.34 14.89
N ASN A 385 -11.96 -0.45 15.29
CA ASN A 385 -12.01 0.96 14.88
C ASN A 385 -11.87 1.12 13.36
N ALA A 386 -11.06 0.26 12.71
CA ALA A 386 -10.91 0.24 11.26
C ALA A 386 -12.22 -0.15 10.57
N TRP A 387 -12.96 -1.12 11.13
CA TRP A 387 -14.30 -1.49 10.66
C TRP A 387 -15.27 -0.30 10.73
N VAL A 388 -15.38 0.33 11.90
CA VAL A 388 -16.31 1.45 12.11
C VAL A 388 -16.06 2.56 11.09
N VAL A 389 -14.81 3.01 10.95
CA VAL A 389 -14.47 4.11 10.05
C VAL A 389 -14.71 3.73 8.59
N ASN A 390 -14.30 2.54 8.16
CA ASN A 390 -14.51 2.13 6.77
C ASN A 390 -15.99 1.92 6.43
N LEU A 391 -16.79 1.35 7.33
CA LEU A 391 -18.24 1.23 7.14
C LEU A 391 -18.91 2.59 7.03
N LEU A 392 -18.49 3.58 7.83
CA LEU A 392 -18.98 4.97 7.68
C LEU A 392 -18.59 5.58 6.34
N VAL A 393 -17.36 5.33 5.87
CA VAL A 393 -16.90 5.78 4.54
C VAL A 393 -17.70 5.15 3.41
N ILE A 394 -18.02 3.86 3.52
CA ILE A 394 -18.85 3.14 2.55
C ILE A 394 -20.29 3.65 2.59
N LEU A 395 -20.86 3.82 3.79
CA LEU A 395 -22.19 4.38 3.97
C LEU A 395 -22.29 5.76 3.32
N PHE A 396 -21.30 6.62 3.56
CA PHE A 396 -21.23 7.94 2.93
C PHE A 396 -21.13 7.82 1.41
N ALA A 397 -20.31 6.90 0.87
CA ALA A 397 -20.20 6.66 -0.57
C ALA A 397 -21.55 6.24 -1.18
N VAL A 398 -22.27 5.33 -0.52
CA VAL A 398 -23.60 4.86 -0.94
C VAL A 398 -24.61 6.00 -0.93
N LEU A 399 -24.69 6.77 0.18
CA LEU A 399 -25.60 7.91 0.29
C LEU A 399 -25.30 8.97 -0.76
N TYR A 400 -24.02 9.28 -0.98
CA TYR A 400 -23.57 10.21 -2.00
C TYR A 400 -23.96 9.73 -3.43
N TRP A 401 -23.78 8.44 -3.73
CA TRP A 401 -24.18 7.86 -5.00
C TRP A 401 -25.69 7.95 -5.24
N LEU A 402 -26.49 7.60 -4.22
CA LEU A 402 -27.95 7.65 -4.29
C LEU A 402 -28.46 9.07 -4.50
N ALA A 403 -27.88 10.06 -3.80
CA ALA A 403 -28.22 11.47 -3.98
C ALA A 403 -27.91 11.99 -5.41
N ARG A 404 -26.95 11.37 -6.11
CA ARG A 404 -26.58 11.72 -7.48
C ARG A 404 -27.18 10.83 -8.57
N LYS A 405 -27.91 9.77 -8.22
CA LYS A 405 -28.56 8.84 -9.16
C LYS A 405 -29.40 9.54 -10.25
N PRO A 406 -30.18 10.62 -9.97
CA PRO A 406 -30.95 11.34 -11.00
C PRO A 406 -30.06 11.99 -12.07
N PHE A 407 -28.83 12.36 -11.72
CA PHE A 407 -27.87 13.01 -12.62
C PHE A 407 -27.18 11.99 -13.54
N HIS A 408 -26.93 10.77 -13.05
CA HIS A 408 -26.32 9.69 -13.85
C HIS A 408 -27.30 9.09 -14.88
N GLN A 409 -28.58 8.94 -14.53
CA GLN A 409 -29.61 8.46 -15.47
C GLN A 409 -29.85 9.43 -16.64
N ARG A 410 -29.70 10.74 -16.43
CA ARG A 410 -29.78 11.74 -17.52
C ARG A 410 -28.60 11.68 -18.49
N LEU A 411 -27.47 11.10 -18.09
CA LEU A 411 -26.28 10.96 -18.95
C LEU A 411 -26.33 9.70 -19.80
N SER A 412 -26.96 8.61 -19.32
CA SER A 412 -27.16 7.38 -20.10
C SER A 412 -28.24 7.50 -21.18
N LEU A 413 -29.07 8.54 -21.13
CA LEU A 413 -30.09 8.84 -22.16
C LEU A 413 -29.56 9.76 -23.28
N ASN A 414 -28.38 10.36 -23.11
CA ASN A 414 -27.77 11.31 -24.04
C ASN A 414 -26.51 10.78 -24.74
N ASN A 415 -26.16 9.51 -24.51
CA ASN A 415 -25.20 8.72 -25.28
C ASN A 415 -25.96 7.59 -25.94
#